data_AF-X1KSM3-F1
#
_entry.id   AF-X1KSM3-F1
#
_cell.length_a   1.000
_cell.length_b   1.000
_cell.length_c   1.000
_cell.angle_alpha   90.00
_cell.angle_beta   90.00
_cell.angle_gamma   90.00
#
_symmetry.space_group_name_H-M   'P 1'
#
loop_
_entity.id
_entity.type
_entity.pdbx_description
1 polymer ?
#
loop_
_entity_poly.entity_id
_entity_poly.type
_entity_poly.pdbx_seq_one_letter_code
_entity_poly.pdbx_strand_id
1 'polypeptide(L)' 'MAEIRSLDHIAKKWSRVTPQRRPDYEFGINNPRRDWAEAAAAADGTW' A
#
# COMPACT_ATOMS: atom_id res chain seq x y z
N MET A 1 8.72 -23.68 -20.04
CA MET A 1 8.11 -23.55 -18.70
C MET A 1 8.66 -22.29 -18.06
N ALA A 2 7.84 -21.46 -17.43
CA ALA A 2 8.34 -20.30 -16.71
C ALA A 2 9.10 -20.77 -15.46
N GLU A 3 10.29 -20.21 -15.21
CA GLU A 3 11.07 -20.49 -14.00
C GLU A 3 10.46 -19.77 -12.80
N ILE A 4 9.44 -20.39 -12.22
CA ILE A 4 8.72 -19.84 -11.06
C ILE A 4 9.26 -20.51 -9.79
N ARG A 5 9.56 -19.70 -8.78
CA ARG A 5 9.99 -20.16 -7.45
C ARG A 5 8.87 -20.96 -6.78
N SER A 6 9.23 -21.84 -5.83
CA SER A 6 8.24 -22.61 -5.08
C SER A 6 7.26 -21.69 -4.32
N LEU A 7 6.03 -22.17 -4.12
CA LEU A 7 5.00 -21.44 -3.38
C LEU A 7 5.44 -21.08 -1.95
N ASP A 8 6.16 -21.96 -1.28
CA ASP A 8 6.75 -21.70 0.05
C ASP A 8 7.72 -20.52 0.03
N HIS A 9 8.60 -20.44 -0.99
CA HIS A 9 9.53 -19.33 -1.15
C HIS A 9 8.80 -18.00 -1.37
N ILE A 10 7.73 -18.03 -2.17
CA ILE A 10 6.90 -16.87 -2.43
C ILE A 10 6.18 -16.43 -1.14
N ALA A 11 5.52 -17.34 -0.42
CA ALA A 11 4.82 -17.03 0.82
C ALA A 11 5.74 -16.41 1.88
N LYS A 12 6.94 -16.98 2.09
CA LYS A 12 7.97 -16.44 3.00
C LYS A 12 8.48 -15.07 2.58
N LYS A 13 8.60 -14.81 1.28
CA LYS A 13 8.96 -13.48 0.78
C LYS A 13 7.89 -12.48 1.17
N TRP A 14 6.62 -12.76 0.85
CA TRP A 14 5.49 -11.88 1.16
C TRP A 14 5.35 -11.62 2.65
N SER A 15 5.45 -12.64 3.52
CA SER A 15 5.39 -12.44 4.97
C SER A 15 6.53 -11.56 5.51
N ARG A 16 7.69 -11.55 4.84
CA ARG A 16 8.83 -10.71 5.24
C ARG A 16 8.75 -9.26 4.72
N VAL A 17 8.34 -9.05 3.47
CA VAL A 17 8.30 -7.70 2.88
C VAL A 17 7.06 -6.89 3.25
N THR A 18 5.93 -7.54 3.55
CA THR A 18 4.70 -6.83 3.90
C THR A 18 4.80 -6.04 5.22
N PRO A 19 5.38 -6.59 6.31
CA PRO A 19 5.55 -5.85 7.56
C PRO A 19 6.52 -4.67 7.43
N GLN A 20 7.57 -4.80 6.61
CA GLN A 20 8.57 -3.74 6.43
C GLN A 20 7.97 -2.46 5.83
N ARG A 21 6.85 -2.56 5.10
CA ARG A 21 6.16 -1.41 4.50
C ARG A 21 5.00 -0.90 5.35
N ARG A 22 4.64 -1.60 6.43
CA ARG A 22 3.53 -1.22 7.30
C ARG A 22 3.76 0.13 7.98
N PRO A 23 4.96 0.44 8.53
CA PRO A 23 5.23 1.74 9.13
C PRO A 23 5.17 2.89 8.12
N ASP A 24 5.71 2.71 6.91
CA ASP A 24 5.64 3.74 5.85
C ASP A 24 4.21 4.00 5.39
N TYR A 25 3.40 2.94 5.31
CA TYR A 25 1.97 3.02 4.99
C TYR A 25 1.19 3.74 6.09
N GLU A 26 1.39 3.37 7.35
CA GLU A 26 0.79 4.04 8.51
C GLU A 26 1.21 5.52 8.57
N PHE A 27 2.48 5.82 8.31
CA PHE A 27 2.99 7.20 8.24
C PHE A 27 2.28 8.00 7.14
N GLY A 28 2.11 7.45 5.94
CA GLY A 28 1.43 8.13 4.83
C GLY A 28 -0.06 8.39 5.06
N ILE A 29 -0.75 7.50 5.79
CA ILE A 29 -2.15 7.72 6.20
C ILE A 29 -2.23 8.83 7.24
N ASN A 30 -1.38 8.79 8.26
CA ASN A 30 -1.43 9.74 9.37
C ASN A 30 -0.85 11.11 9.02
N ASN A 31 0.03 11.19 8.01
CA ASN A 31 0.71 12.41 7.58
C ASN A 31 0.47 12.65 6.09
N PRO A 32 -0.78 12.89 5.68
CA PRO A 32 -1.08 13.06 4.28
C PRO A 32 -0.57 14.41 3.77
N ARG A 33 -0.02 14.44 2.56
CA ARG A 33 0.48 15.68 1.93
C ARG A 33 -0.63 16.67 1.57
N ARG A 34 -1.87 16.20 1.49
CA ARG A 34 -3.06 16.97 1.19
C ARG A 34 -4.18 16.43 2.07
N ASP A 35 -4.95 17.31 2.68
CA ASP A 35 -6.03 16.90 3.57
C ASP A 35 -7.07 16.05 2.82
N TRP A 36 -7.47 14.94 3.44
CA TRP A 36 -8.34 13.96 2.80
C TRP A 36 -9.76 14.47 2.65
N ALA A 37 -10.25 15.23 3.65
CA ALA A 37 -11.58 15.79 3.62
C ALA A 37 -11.67 16.89 2.55
N GLU A 38 -10.66 17.75 2.45
CA GLU A 38 -10.58 18.77 1.40
C GLU A 38 -10.49 18.16 0.00
N ALA A 39 -9.65 17.15 -0.20
CA ALA A 39 -9.51 16.47 -1.49
C ALA A 39 -10.79 15.74 -1.90
N ALA A 40 -11.49 15.10 -0.96
CA ALA A 40 -12.76 14.42 -1.21
C ALA A 40 -13.88 15.42 -1.55
N ALA A 41 -13.98 16.53 -0.82
CA ALA A 41 -14.95 17.58 -1.10
C ALA A 41 -14.73 18.24 -2.47
N ALA A 42 -13.48 18.43 -2.88
CA ALA A 42 -13.15 18.98 -4.20
C ALA A 42 -13.45 18.02 -5.36
N ALA A 43 -13.47 16.71 -5.10
CA ALA A 43 -13.79 15.69 -6.11
C ALA A 43 -15.30 15.49 -6.27
N ASP A 44 -16.09 15.84 -5.24
CA ASP A 44 -17.54 15.73 -5.30
C ASP A 44 -18.13 16.66 -6.38
N GLY A 45 -18.95 16.10 -7.27
CA GLY A 45 -19.54 16.82 -8.41
C GLY A 45 -18.65 17.00 -9.65
N THR A 46 -17.44 16.44 -9.68
CA THR A 46 -16.57 16.45 -10.88
C THR A 46 -16.76 15.16 -11.68
N TRP A 47 -17.85 15.07 -12.46
CA TRP A 47 -18.08 14.00 -13.44
C TRP A 47 -18.32 14.59 -14.83
#